data_AF-A0AAW0RF39-F1
#
_entry.id   AF-A0AAW0RF39-F1
#
_cell.length_a   1.000
_cell.length_b   1.000
_cell.length_c   1.000
_cell.angle_alpha   90.00
_cell.angle_beta   90.00
_cell.angle_gamma   90.00
#
_symmetry.space_group_name_H-M   'P 1'
#
loop_
_entity.id
_entity.type
_entity.pdbx_description
1 polymer ?
#
loop_
_entity_poly.entity_id
_entity_poly.type
_entity_poly.pdbx_seq_one_letter_code
_entity_poly.pdbx_strand_id
1 'polypeptide(L)' 'MTATTALTVQNTKGVMGVHVVPAEFVGRQIDAVVEDIGVDVVKTGMLGSVETINVLSDMIEKHNLATVVVDP' A
#
# COMPACT_ATOMS: atom_id res chain seq x y z
N MET A 1 7.28 1.46 -8.83
CA MET A 1 5.88 1.04 -8.99
C MET A 1 5.11 1.37 -7.71
N THR A 2 3.77 1.35 -7.73
CA THR A 2 2.94 1.79 -6.59
C THR A 2 1.76 0.83 -6.40
N ALA A 3 1.44 0.50 -5.15
CA ALA A 3 0.17 -0.12 -4.78
C ALA A 3 -0.73 0.96 -4.14
N THR A 4 -1.78 1.36 -4.85
CA THR A 4 -2.67 2.43 -4.38
C THR A 4 -3.66 1.87 -3.36
N THR A 5 -3.64 2.43 -2.15
CA THR A 5 -4.48 2.02 -1.01
C THR A 5 -5.81 2.77 -0.97
N ALA A 6 -5.83 4.01 -1.45
CA ALA A 6 -7.04 4.82 -1.59
C ALA A 6 -6.87 5.89 -2.67
N LEU A 7 -7.98 6.30 -3.25
CA LEU A 7 -8.08 7.51 -4.06
C LEU A 7 -8.73 8.60 -3.23
N THR A 8 -8.14 9.79 -3.21
CA THR A 8 -8.70 10.94 -2.49
C THR A 8 -9.23 11.98 -3.46
N VAL A 9 -10.33 12.62 -3.09
CA VAL A 9 -10.74 13.91 -3.65
C VAL A 9 -10.14 14.96 -2.73
N GLN A 10 -8.94 15.42 -3.04
CA GLN A 10 -8.14 16.28 -2.16
C GLN A 10 -7.50 17.43 -2.93
N ASN A 11 -7.38 18.58 -2.27
CA ASN A 11 -6.53 19.70 -2.70
C ASN A 11 -5.86 20.34 -1.48
N THR A 12 -5.20 21.49 -1.66
CA THR A 12 -4.46 22.18 -0.59
C THR A 12 -5.33 22.73 0.54
N LYS A 13 -6.67 22.77 0.38
CA LYS A 13 -7.62 23.19 1.40
C LYS A 13 -8.20 22.03 2.22
N GLY A 14 -7.94 20.78 1.83
CA GLY A 14 -8.37 19.61 2.57
C GLY A 14 -8.87 18.45 1.69
N VAL A 15 -9.47 17.48 2.36
CA VAL A 15 -10.01 16.25 1.79
C VAL A 15 -11.54 16.34 1.74
N MET A 16 -12.13 16.09 0.58
CA MET A 16 -13.59 16.08 0.38
C MET A 16 -14.17 14.68 0.21
N GLY A 17 -13.33 13.67 -0.01
CA GLY A 17 -13.77 12.30 -0.17
C GLY A 17 -12.61 11.32 -0.26
N VAL A 18 -12.90 10.07 0.10
CA VAL A 18 -11.95 8.96 0.05
C VAL A 18 -12.67 7.76 -0.55
N HIS A 19 -12.05 7.14 -1.55
CA HIS A 19 -12.43 5.84 -2.08
C HIS A 19 -11.34 4.84 -1.70
N VAL A 20 -11.63 3.95 -0.75
CA VAL A 20 -10.68 2.94 -0.27
C VAL A 20 -10.64 1.78 -1.26
N VAL A 21 -9.43 1.37 -1.64
CA VAL A 21 -9.22 0.20 -2.49
C VAL A 21 -9.38 -1.05 -1.62
N PRO A 22 -10.09 -2.10 -2.07
CA PRO A 22 -10.20 -3.34 -1.32
C PRO A 22 -8.82 -3.92 -0.98
N ALA A 23 -8.59 -4.31 0.28
CA ALA A 23 -7.29 -4.73 0.77
C ALA A 23 -6.69 -5.90 -0.05
N GLU A 24 -7.49 -6.90 -0.41
CA GLU A 24 -7.06 -8.01 -1.29
C GLU A 24 -6.50 -7.50 -2.64
N PHE A 25 -7.14 -6.47 -3.20
CA PHE A 25 -6.69 -5.87 -4.46
C PHE A 25 -5.38 -5.08 -4.29
N VAL A 26 -5.13 -4.49 -3.11
CA VAL A 26 -3.83 -3.90 -2.76
C VAL A 26 -2.75 -4.99 -2.72
N GLY A 27 -3.02 -6.13 -2.10
CA GLY A 27 -2.10 -7.28 -2.09
C GLY A 27 -1.73 -7.74 -3.50
N ARG A 28 -2.74 -7.88 -4.39
CA ARG A 28 -2.51 -8.23 -5.80
C ARG A 28 -1.67 -7.21 -6.57
N GLN A 29 -1.81 -5.91 -6.26
CA GLN A 29 -0.94 -4.87 -6.83
C GLN A 29 0.51 -5.05 -6.36
N ILE A 30 0.73 -5.37 -5.08
CA ILE A 30 2.08 -5.59 -4.54
C ILE A 30 2.70 -6.84 -5.19
N ASP A 31 1.99 -7.96 -5.26
CA ASP A 31 2.46 -9.20 -5.92
C ASP A 31 2.93 -8.91 -7.35
N ALA A 32 2.09 -8.23 -8.14
CA ALA A 32 2.40 -7.92 -9.53
C ALA A 32 3.69 -7.11 -9.71
N VAL A 33 4.07 -6.29 -8.72
CA VAL A 33 5.31 -5.50 -8.75
C VAL A 33 6.50 -6.32 -8.30
N VAL A 34 6.38 -6.97 -7.14
CA VAL A 34 7.49 -7.67 -6.50
C VAL A 34 7.92 -8.87 -7.34
N GLU A 35 6.97 -9.59 -7.95
CA GLU A 35 7.26 -10.78 -8.75
C GLU A 35 7.82 -10.47 -10.15
N ASP A 36 7.60 -9.26 -10.68
CA ASP A 36 8.11 -8.84 -12.00
C ASP A 36 9.50 -8.22 -11.92
N ILE A 37 9.64 -7.13 -11.14
CA ILE A 37 10.87 -6.32 -11.11
C ILE A 37 11.61 -6.34 -9.77
N GLY A 38 10.99 -6.87 -8.71
CA GLY A 38 11.53 -6.81 -7.36
C GLY A 38 11.40 -5.44 -6.68
N VAL A 39 11.78 -5.37 -5.40
CA VAL A 39 11.71 -4.16 -4.57
C VAL A 39 12.87 -4.13 -3.55
N ASP A 40 13.69 -3.09 -3.57
CA ASP A 40 14.76 -2.89 -2.58
C ASP A 40 14.24 -2.25 -1.28
N VAL A 41 13.25 -1.36 -1.39
CA VAL A 41 12.69 -0.59 -0.27
C VAL A 41 11.19 -0.39 -0.47
N VAL A 42 10.43 -0.62 0.60
CA VAL A 42 9.00 -0.30 0.69
C VAL A 42 8.82 0.99 1.50
N LYS A 43 7.95 1.88 1.04
CA LYS A 43 7.51 3.05 1.81
C LYS A 43 5.98 3.04 1.91
N THR A 44 5.46 3.17 3.12
CA THR A 44 4.01 3.30 3.34
C THR A 44 3.61 4.75 3.48
N GLY A 45 2.37 5.08 3.15
CA GLY A 45 1.75 6.35 3.54
C GLY A 45 0.38 6.04 4.12
N MET A 46 -0.64 6.77 3.68
CA MET A 46 -2.03 6.43 4.02
C MET A 46 -2.36 4.97 3.65
N LEU A 47 -2.78 4.18 4.64
CA LEU A 47 -3.20 2.77 4.44
C LEU A 47 -4.72 2.60 4.45
N GLY A 48 -5.47 3.56 4.99
CA GLY A 48 -6.93 3.67 4.85
C GLY A 48 -7.76 2.69 5.68
N SER A 49 -7.25 1.50 6.04
CA SER A 49 -7.96 0.54 6.91
C SER A 49 -7.02 -0.47 7.58
N VAL A 50 -7.50 -1.16 8.63
CA VAL A 50 -6.77 -2.20 9.34
C VAL A 50 -6.55 -3.43 8.45
N GLU A 51 -7.51 -3.74 7.58
CA GLU A 51 -7.41 -4.84 6.62
C GLU A 51 -6.25 -4.64 5.65
N THR A 52 -6.05 -3.41 5.15
CA THR A 52 -4.91 -3.07 4.29
C THR A 52 -3.58 -3.17 5.04
N ILE A 53 -3.56 -2.79 6.33
CA ILE A 53 -2.37 -2.97 7.19
C ILE A 53 -2.02 -4.45 7.31
N ASN A 54 -3.01 -5.32 7.59
CA ASN A 54 -2.79 -6.75 7.72
C ASN A 54 -2.28 -7.37 6.41
N VAL A 55 -2.91 -7.03 5.28
CA VAL A 55 -2.44 -7.49 3.96
C VAL A 55 -1.01 -7.01 3.69
N LEU A 56 -0.68 -5.76 4.00
CA LEU A 56 0.68 -5.27 3.80
C LEU A 56 1.69 -6.04 4.67
N SER A 57 1.37 -6.30 5.94
CA SER A 57 2.22 -7.08 6.85
C SER A 57 2.45 -8.50 6.29
N ASP A 58 1.40 -9.18 5.87
CA ASP A 58 1.48 -10.53 5.27
C ASP A 58 2.38 -10.51 4.02
N MET A 59 2.29 -9.45 3.22
CA MET A 59 3.07 -9.31 1.99
C MET A 59 4.55 -8.99 2.24
N ILE A 60 4.85 -8.21 3.29
CA ILE A 60 6.23 -7.95 3.75
C ILE A 60 6.88 -9.27 4.16
N GLU A 61 6.17 -10.11 4.91
CA GLU A 61 6.65 -11.43 5.33
C GLU A 61 6.79 -12.39 4.13
N LYS A 62 5.75 -12.51 3.30
CA LYS A 62 5.71 -13.40 2.11
C LYS A 62 6.90 -13.16 1.18
N HIS A 63 7.23 -11.90 0.92
CA HIS A 63 8.27 -11.51 -0.04
C HIS A 63 9.61 -11.17 0.61
N ASN A 64 9.74 -11.34 1.93
CA ASN A 64 10.95 -11.03 2.69
C ASN A 64 11.47 -9.59 2.43
N LEU A 65 10.56 -8.61 2.46
CA LEU A 65 10.86 -7.21 2.16
C LEU A 65 11.60 -6.57 3.35
N ALA A 66 12.94 -6.59 3.29
CA ALA A 66 13.79 -6.28 4.43
C ALA A 66 13.80 -4.81 4.85
N THR A 67 13.61 -3.88 3.91
CA THR A 67 13.69 -2.44 4.17
C THR A 67 12.32 -1.78 4.02
N VAL A 68 11.69 -1.48 5.15
CA VAL A 68 10.36 -0.86 5.18
C VAL A 68 10.41 0.45 5.95
N VAL A 69 10.03 1.54 5.29
CA VAL A 69 9.87 2.87 5.89
C VAL A 69 8.39 3.13 6.10
N VAL A 70 7.97 3.17 7.37
CA VAL A 70 6.59 3.47 7.74
C VAL A 70 6.45 4.97 8.01
N ASP A 71 5.63 5.65 7.22
CA ASP A 71 5.23 7.05 7.41
C ASP A 71 3.81 7.06 7.99
N PRO A 72 3.66 7.27 9.31
CA PRO A 72 2.40 7.08 10.04
C PRO A 72 1.32 8.14 9.75
#